data_AF-A0A6G0Y2H9-F1
#
_entry.id   AF-A0A6G0Y2H9-F1
#
_cell.length_a   1.000
_cell.length_b   1.000
_cell.length_c   1.000
_cell.angle_alpha   90.00
_cell.angle_beta   90.00
_cell.angle_gamma   90.00
#
_symmetry.space_group_name_H-M   'P 1'
#
loop_
_entity.id
_entity.type
_entity.pdbx_description
1 polymer ?
#
loop_
_entity_poly.entity_id
_entity_poly.type
_entity_poly.pdbx_seq_one_letter_code
_entity_poly.pdbx_strand_id
1 'polypeptide(L)'
;MGYNRLPFWKYYWSTSNDLSRFDDILCFLHINNNNAKTTDNKDRLFKLRLLLDSINIRFMELYKVTREVSVDELMVLFKGRNSIKQYNLMKLIKRGKEKVIHNFVDFGLGERVVLNLTKPYCNKGMKLENTFAYGTIQSNRKGIPLLSQDKTLERGMYDFKTSRLDITVYKWKDNRIVHLASNFHNA
;
A
#
# COMPACT_ATOMS: atom_id res chain seq x y z
N MET A 1 5.94 -14.93 -2.14
CA MET A 1 6.27 -16.33 -1.79
C MET A 1 4.97 -17.09 -1.81
N GLY A 2 4.86 -18.13 -2.64
CA GLY A 2 3.73 -19.07 -2.56
C GLY A 2 4.00 -20.12 -1.48
N TYR A 3 2.96 -20.83 -1.06
CA TYR A 3 3.05 -21.94 -0.11
C TYR A 3 4.11 -22.99 -0.50
N ASN A 4 4.39 -23.14 -1.80
CA ASN A 4 5.43 -24.00 -2.33
C ASN A 4 6.70 -23.21 -2.66
N ARG A 5 7.85 -23.63 -2.11
CA ARG A 5 9.16 -23.19 -2.60
C ARG A 5 9.42 -23.85 -3.94
N LEU A 6 9.07 -23.14 -5.00
CA LEU A 6 9.36 -23.56 -6.35
C LEU A 6 10.87 -23.38 -6.65
N PRO A 7 11.47 -24.31 -7.43
CA PRO A 7 12.84 -24.14 -7.88
C PRO A 7 13.00 -22.86 -8.70
N PHE A 8 14.22 -22.34 -8.83
CA PHE A 8 14.48 -21.23 -9.75
C PHE A 8 14.02 -21.60 -11.16
N TRP A 9 13.48 -20.63 -11.89
CA TRP A 9 12.88 -20.85 -13.22
C TRP A 9 13.82 -21.60 -14.18
N LYS A 10 15.14 -21.37 -14.06
CA LYS A 10 16.19 -22.05 -14.85
C LYS A 10 16.20 -23.57 -14.71
N TYR A 11 15.72 -24.10 -13.58
CA TYR A 11 15.70 -25.54 -13.33
C TYR A 11 14.50 -26.23 -13.97
N TYR A 12 13.40 -25.51 -14.25
CA TYR A 12 12.19 -26.10 -14.82
C TYR A 12 12.41 -26.72 -16.21
N TRP A 13 13.29 -26.10 -16.99
CA TRP A 13 13.55 -26.47 -18.38
C TRP A 13 14.97 -26.99 -18.58
N SER A 14 15.67 -27.32 -17.48
CA SER A 14 17.07 -27.75 -17.47
C SER A 14 17.39 -28.94 -18.39
N THR A 15 16.37 -29.76 -18.69
CA THR A 15 16.46 -30.93 -19.56
C THR A 15 16.02 -30.68 -21.00
N SER A 16 15.60 -29.46 -21.34
CA SER A 16 15.08 -29.11 -22.68
C SER A 16 16.05 -28.21 -23.44
N ASN A 17 16.13 -28.39 -24.76
CA ASN A 17 16.98 -27.57 -25.62
C ASN A 17 16.43 -26.14 -25.86
N ASP A 18 15.19 -25.86 -25.42
CA ASP A 18 14.49 -24.58 -25.63
C ASP A 18 14.78 -23.50 -24.57
N LEU A 19 15.69 -23.78 -23.63
CA LEU A 19 16.13 -22.82 -22.60
C LEU A 19 16.63 -21.50 -23.20
N SER A 20 17.39 -21.58 -24.28
CA SER A 20 17.97 -20.42 -24.96
C SER A 20 16.88 -19.46 -25.44
N ARG A 21 15.81 -20.00 -26.04
CA ARG A 21 14.69 -19.20 -26.54
C ARG A 21 13.95 -18.47 -25.42
N PHE A 22 13.78 -19.12 -24.27
CA PHE A 22 13.10 -18.48 -23.13
C PHE A 22 13.96 -17.38 -22.49
N ASP A 23 15.27 -17.62 -22.34
CA ASP A 23 16.24 -16.59 -21.92
C ASP A 23 16.21 -15.38 -22.87
N ASP A 24 16.22 -15.62 -24.19
CA ASP A 24 16.16 -14.56 -25.19
C ASP A 24 14.88 -13.73 -25.06
N ILE A 25 13.72 -14.38 -24.94
CA ILE A 25 12.44 -13.69 -24.74
C ILE A 25 12.47 -12.83 -23.47
N LEU A 26 13.01 -13.34 -22.35
CA LEU A 26 13.10 -12.58 -21.11
C LEU A 26 14.06 -11.37 -21.21
N CYS A 27 15.17 -11.54 -21.93
CA CYS A 27 16.16 -10.48 -22.14
C CYS A 27 15.64 -9.35 -23.04
N PHE A 28 14.83 -9.68 -24.04
CA PHE A 28 14.30 -8.72 -25.02
C PHE A 28 12.83 -8.33 -24.79
N LEU A 29 12.25 -8.68 -23.64
CA LEU A 29 10.87 -8.33 -23.31
C LEU A 29 10.71 -6.80 -23.16
N HIS A 30 10.02 -6.18 -24.12
CA HIS A 30 9.68 -4.77 -24.12
C HIS A 30 8.17 -4.56 -24.11
N ILE A 31 7.68 -3.83 -23.11
CA ILE A 31 6.24 -3.55 -22.93
C ILE A 31 5.83 -2.21 -23.55
N ASN A 32 6.73 -1.23 -23.60
CA ASN A 32 6.44 0.11 -24.14
C ASN A 32 7.48 0.52 -25.18
N ASN A 33 7.04 1.27 -26.19
CA ASN A 33 7.87 1.75 -27.28
C ASN A 33 8.77 2.90 -26.81
N ASN A 34 10.09 2.73 -26.89
CA ASN A 34 11.05 3.76 -26.49
C ASN A 34 10.95 5.04 -27.35
N ASN A 35 10.53 4.92 -28.61
CA ASN A 35 10.37 6.06 -29.52
C ASN A 35 9.19 6.94 -29.17
N ALA A 36 8.23 6.43 -28.39
CA ALA A 36 7.09 7.21 -27.89
C ALA A 36 7.44 8.06 -26.65
N LYS A 37 8.68 7.98 -26.15
CA LYS A 37 9.11 8.71 -24.96
C LYS A 37 9.43 10.17 -25.30
N THR A 38 8.68 11.10 -24.73
CA THR A 38 9.00 12.54 -24.84
C THR A 38 10.27 12.89 -24.06
N THR A 39 10.96 13.96 -24.50
CA THR A 39 12.21 14.44 -23.88
C THR A 39 12.02 14.89 -22.43
N ASP A 40 10.88 15.52 -22.10
CA ASP A 40 10.51 15.94 -20.74
C ASP A 40 9.70 14.88 -19.96
N ASN A 41 9.81 13.60 -20.32
CA ASN A 41 9.07 12.56 -19.62
C ASN A 41 9.63 12.30 -18.21
N LYS A 42 8.88 12.70 -17.18
CA LYS A 42 9.19 12.50 -15.76
C LYS A 42 8.73 11.16 -15.19
N ASP A 43 7.99 10.35 -15.96
CA ASP A 43 7.50 9.04 -15.51
C ASP A 43 8.63 8.01 -15.44
N ARG A 44 9.11 7.74 -14.22
CA ARG A 44 10.13 6.72 -13.94
C ARG A 44 9.66 5.29 -14.26
N LEU A 45 8.35 5.07 -14.42
CA LEU A 45 7.74 3.78 -14.76
C LEU A 45 7.31 3.67 -16.23
N PHE A 46 7.67 4.61 -17.10
CA PHE A 46 7.24 4.66 -18.50
C PHE A 46 7.30 3.30 -19.21
N LYS A 47 8.41 2.56 -19.06
CA LYS A 47 8.61 1.25 -19.70
C LYS A 47 7.58 0.18 -19.30
N LEU A 48 6.97 0.31 -18.12
CA LEU A 48 5.97 -0.62 -17.58
C LEU A 48 4.56 -0.02 -17.57
N ARG A 49 4.40 1.25 -17.97
CA ARG A 49 3.17 2.01 -17.79
C ARG A 49 1.96 1.32 -18.44
N LEU A 50 2.10 0.92 -19.71
CA LEU A 50 1.02 0.24 -20.46
C LEU A 50 0.54 -1.03 -19.74
N LEU A 51 1.47 -1.86 -19.28
CA LEU A 51 1.12 -3.08 -18.53
C LEU A 51 0.44 -2.73 -17.21
N LEU A 52 1.01 -1.82 -16.42
CA LEU A 52 0.43 -1.42 -15.15
C LEU A 52 -0.98 -0.86 -15.31
N ASP A 53 -1.21 -0.02 -16.31
CA ASP A 53 -2.51 0.58 -16.57
C ASP A 53 -3.52 -0.47 -17.03
N SER A 54 -3.13 -1.39 -17.92
CA SER A 54 -3.99 -2.50 -18.36
C SER A 54 -4.41 -3.41 -17.18
N ILE A 55 -3.48 -3.72 -16.28
CA ILE A 55 -3.75 -4.52 -15.08
C ILE A 55 -4.68 -3.76 -14.13
N ASN A 56 -4.40 -2.46 -13.88
CA ASN A 56 -5.25 -1.66 -13.00
C ASN A 56 -6.68 -1.57 -13.54
N ILE A 57 -6.86 -1.32 -14.83
CA ILE A 57 -8.19 -1.28 -15.47
C ILE A 57 -8.90 -2.62 -15.27
N ARG A 58 -8.23 -3.74 -15.61
CA ARG A 58 -8.84 -5.07 -15.50
C ARG A 58 -9.19 -5.45 -14.07
N PHE A 59 -8.32 -5.14 -13.10
CA PHE A 59 -8.62 -5.40 -11.69
C PHE A 59 -9.78 -4.55 -11.19
N MET A 60 -9.90 -3.30 -11.62
CA MET A 60 -11.03 -2.45 -11.27
C MET A 60 -12.36 -2.94 -11.85
N GLU A 61 -12.36 -3.52 -13.05
CA GLU A 61 -13.54 -4.13 -13.67
C GLU A 61 -13.98 -5.42 -12.98
N LEU A 62 -13.02 -6.27 -12.62
CA LEU A 62 -13.31 -7.61 -12.08
C LEU A 62 -13.53 -7.61 -10.56
N TYR A 63 -12.90 -6.68 -9.84
CA TYR A 63 -12.95 -6.65 -8.38
C TYR A 63 -14.23 -5.99 -7.87
N LYS A 64 -15.12 -6.80 -7.30
CA LYS A 64 -16.28 -6.33 -6.54
C LYS A 64 -15.85 -6.11 -5.09
N VAL A 65 -15.79 -4.84 -4.68
CA VAL A 65 -15.40 -4.46 -3.32
C VAL A 65 -16.36 -5.02 -2.28
N THR A 66 -15.80 -5.62 -1.24
CA THR A 66 -16.50 -6.08 -0.04
C THR A 66 -16.71 -4.94 0.95
N ARG A 67 -17.56 -5.17 1.97
CA ARG A 67 -17.84 -4.19 3.04
C ARG A 67 -16.57 -3.65 3.72
N GLU A 68 -15.56 -4.49 3.88
CA GLU A 68 -14.33 -4.17 4.59
C GLU A 68 -13.14 -4.30 3.63
N VAL A 69 -12.25 -3.30 3.66
CA VAL A 69 -11.05 -3.25 2.81
C VAL A 69 -9.89 -2.73 3.65
N SER A 70 -8.74 -3.38 3.54
CA SER A 70 -7.48 -2.94 4.15
C SER A 70 -6.53 -2.40 3.09
N VAL A 71 -5.90 -1.27 3.37
CA VAL A 71 -4.82 -0.71 2.54
C VAL A 71 -3.49 -0.93 3.25
N ASP A 72 -2.56 -1.58 2.57
CA ASP A 72 -1.20 -1.81 3.08
C ASP A 72 -0.16 -1.69 1.95
N GLU A 73 1.08 -1.48 2.34
CA GLU A 73 2.22 -1.29 1.45
C GLU A 73 2.96 -2.61 1.19
N LEU A 74 2.94 -3.09 -0.05
CA LEU A 74 3.76 -4.23 -0.45
C LEU A 74 5.14 -3.80 -0.96
N MET A 75 6.19 -4.51 -0.52
CA MET A 75 7.53 -4.39 -1.12
C MET A 75 7.86 -5.56 -2.03
N VAL A 76 8.20 -5.27 -3.28
CA VAL A 76 8.73 -6.25 -4.23
C VAL A 76 10.25 -6.26 -4.19
N LEU A 77 10.86 -7.40 -3.85
CA LEU A 77 12.32 -7.53 -3.77
C LEU A 77 12.98 -7.23 -5.11
N PHE A 78 13.89 -6.25 -5.11
CA PHE A 78 14.67 -5.92 -6.30
C PHE A 78 16.11 -5.53 -5.93
N LYS A 79 17.09 -6.28 -6.44
CA LYS A 79 18.52 -6.04 -6.12
C LYS A 79 19.25 -5.18 -7.15
N GLY A 80 18.71 -5.01 -8.37
CA GLY A 80 19.33 -4.19 -9.43
C GLY A 80 19.39 -2.68 -9.14
N ARG A 81 19.97 -1.93 -10.09
CA ARG A 81 20.04 -0.46 -10.07
C ARG A 81 18.74 0.13 -10.63
N ASN A 82 17.99 0.86 -9.81
CA ASN A 82 16.77 1.55 -10.22
C ASN A 82 16.51 2.74 -9.26
N SER A 83 16.08 3.88 -9.79
CA SER A 83 15.90 5.14 -9.04
C SER A 83 14.65 5.18 -8.15
N ILE A 84 13.71 4.24 -8.31
CA ILE A 84 12.48 4.12 -7.48
C ILE A 84 12.72 3.17 -6.30
N LYS A 85 13.90 2.56 -6.22
CA LYS A 85 14.23 1.61 -5.16
C LYS A 85 14.30 2.33 -3.82
N GLN A 86 13.48 1.88 -2.89
CA GLN A 86 13.49 2.31 -1.51
C GLN A 86 14.08 1.23 -0.60
N TYR A 87 14.66 1.69 0.49
CA TYR A 87 15.20 0.84 1.54
C TYR A 87 14.33 0.96 2.78
N ASN A 88 13.78 -0.16 3.25
CA ASN A 88 13.00 -0.21 4.48
C ASN A 88 13.63 -1.24 5.43
N LEU A 89 14.24 -0.77 6.52
CA LEU A 89 15.00 -1.62 7.45
C LEU A 89 14.12 -2.66 8.15
N MET A 90 12.82 -2.35 8.35
CA MET A 90 11.90 -3.14 9.17
C MET A 90 11.12 -4.22 8.39
N LYS A 91 11.20 -4.24 7.05
CA LYS A 91 10.55 -5.28 6.23
C LYS A 91 11.52 -6.44 5.97
N LEU A 92 10.99 -7.68 5.93
CA LEU A 92 11.75 -8.89 5.57
C LEU A 92 12.51 -8.71 4.25
N ILE A 93 11.90 -7.97 3.32
CA ILE A 93 12.51 -7.49 2.09
C ILE A 93 12.96 -6.04 2.30
N LYS A 94 14.26 -5.86 2.55
CA LYS A 94 14.80 -4.53 2.89
C LYS A 94 14.91 -3.57 1.71
N ARG A 95 14.87 -4.07 0.47
CA ARG A 95 15.09 -3.30 -0.77
C ARG A 95 13.99 -3.62 -1.78
N GLY A 96 13.18 -2.62 -2.14
CA GLY A 96 12.07 -2.82 -3.06
C GLY A 96 11.61 -1.54 -3.73
N LYS A 97 10.57 -1.62 -4.56
CA LYS A 97 9.95 -0.44 -5.19
C LYS A 97 8.65 -0.12 -4.49
N GLU A 98 8.41 1.16 -4.23
CA GLU A 98 7.14 1.69 -3.76
C GLU A 98 6.60 2.68 -4.81
N LYS A 99 5.28 2.75 -4.95
CA LYS A 99 4.61 3.57 -5.96
C LYS A 99 4.26 4.92 -5.35
N VAL A 100 4.85 6.00 -5.87
CA VAL A 100 4.50 7.37 -5.48
C VAL A 100 3.32 7.85 -6.33
N ILE A 101 2.32 8.46 -5.70
CA ILE A 101 1.10 8.95 -6.35
C ILE A 101 1.06 10.48 -6.28
N HIS A 102 0.76 11.15 -7.40
CA HIS A 102 0.86 12.61 -7.54
C HIS A 102 -0.47 13.38 -7.39
N ASN A 103 -1.60 12.70 -7.20
CA ASN A 103 -2.90 13.35 -6.97
C ASN A 103 -3.07 13.70 -5.47
N PHE A 104 -3.87 14.73 -5.15
CA PHE A 104 -4.14 15.23 -3.79
C PHE A 104 -2.97 16.00 -3.15
N VAL A 105 -2.52 17.07 -3.82
CA VAL A 105 -1.29 17.82 -3.48
C VAL A 105 -1.32 18.46 -2.08
N ASP A 106 -2.50 18.72 -1.52
CA ASP A 106 -2.64 19.35 -0.19
C ASP A 106 -2.55 18.36 0.98
N PHE A 107 -2.55 17.05 0.70
CA PHE A 107 -2.64 16.01 1.73
C PHE A 107 -1.30 15.31 1.98
N GLY A 108 -1.13 14.62 3.11
CA GLY A 108 0.07 13.81 3.37
C GLY A 108 0.10 12.53 2.51
N LEU A 109 1.29 11.95 2.25
CA LEU A 109 1.44 10.79 1.34
C LEU A 109 0.45 9.65 1.64
N GLY A 110 0.34 9.23 2.92
CA GLY A 110 -0.57 8.14 3.30
C GLY A 110 -2.03 8.45 2.99
N GLU A 111 -2.47 9.68 3.24
CA GLU A 111 -3.82 10.13 2.92
C GLU A 111 -4.06 10.18 1.41
N ARG A 112 -3.08 10.66 0.62
CA ARG A 112 -3.17 10.62 -0.86
C ARG A 112 -3.34 9.20 -1.35
N VAL A 113 -2.58 8.25 -0.81
CA VAL A 113 -2.65 6.84 -1.23
C VAL A 113 -4.03 6.28 -0.94
N VAL A 114 -4.53 6.46 0.29
CA VAL A 114 -5.87 5.99 0.68
C VAL A 114 -6.93 6.61 -0.23
N LEU A 115 -6.97 7.94 -0.38
CA LEU A 115 -7.96 8.63 -1.20
C LEU A 115 -7.90 8.20 -2.67
N ASN A 116 -6.71 8.00 -3.24
CA ASN A 116 -6.60 7.54 -4.63
C ASN A 116 -7.11 6.11 -4.82
N LEU A 117 -6.87 5.22 -3.86
CA LEU A 117 -7.31 3.83 -3.92
C LEU A 117 -8.81 3.68 -3.66
N THR A 118 -9.40 4.54 -2.83
CA THR A 118 -10.83 4.51 -2.53
C THR A 118 -11.69 5.30 -3.52
N LYS A 119 -11.13 6.33 -4.18
CA LYS A 119 -11.82 7.18 -5.17
C LYS A 119 -12.71 6.43 -6.16
N PRO A 120 -12.26 5.37 -6.86
CA PRO A 120 -13.11 4.70 -7.84
C PRO A 120 -14.29 3.95 -7.23
N TYR A 121 -14.23 3.64 -5.93
CA TYR A 121 -15.30 2.97 -5.20
C TYR A 121 -16.25 3.96 -4.51
N CYS A 122 -15.80 5.18 -4.24
CA CYS A 122 -16.62 6.25 -3.65
C CYS A 122 -17.60 6.93 -4.62
N ASN A 123 -17.69 6.53 -5.90
CA ASN A 123 -18.53 7.19 -6.92
C ASN A 123 -19.50 6.25 -7.67
N LYS A 124 -20.20 5.39 -6.92
CA LYS A 124 -21.51 4.83 -7.31
C LYS A 124 -22.43 4.85 -6.09
N GLY A 125 -23.09 5.99 -5.85
CA GLY A 125 -24.21 6.10 -4.91
C GLY A 125 -23.91 6.07 -3.40
N MET A 126 -22.69 5.77 -2.96
CA MET A 126 -22.31 5.82 -1.54
C MET A 126 -21.60 7.14 -1.25
N LYS A 127 -22.31 8.07 -0.63
CA LYS A 127 -21.77 9.32 -0.09
C LYS A 127 -20.53 9.05 0.77
N LEU A 128 -19.52 9.93 0.70
CA LEU A 128 -18.38 9.96 1.63
C LEU A 128 -18.82 9.89 3.11
N GLU A 129 -20.04 10.36 3.40
CA GLU A 129 -20.71 10.33 4.71
C GLU A 129 -20.87 8.92 5.32
N ASN A 130 -20.72 7.84 4.56
CA ASN A 130 -20.84 6.46 5.08
C ASN A 130 -19.55 5.63 4.90
N THR A 131 -18.39 6.29 4.76
CA THR A 131 -17.09 5.61 4.74
C THR A 131 -16.46 5.66 6.12
N PHE A 132 -16.35 4.49 6.72
CA PHE A 132 -15.70 4.34 8.02
C PHE A 132 -14.25 3.90 7.86
N ALA A 133 -13.39 4.43 8.70
CA ALA A 133 -11.98 4.12 8.78
C ALA A 133 -11.60 3.90 10.25
N TYR A 134 -10.77 2.89 10.46
CA TYR A 134 -10.14 2.62 11.74
C TYR A 134 -8.68 2.25 11.50
N GLY A 135 -7.82 2.57 12.46
CA GLY A 135 -6.41 2.23 12.35
C GLY A 135 -5.56 2.72 13.51
N THR A 136 -4.32 2.26 13.54
CA THR A 136 -3.34 2.67 14.54
C THR A 136 -2.78 4.06 14.21
N ILE A 137 -2.59 4.89 15.23
CA ILE A 137 -1.99 6.21 15.10
C ILE A 137 -0.70 6.30 15.90
N GLN A 138 0.23 7.15 15.47
CA GLN A 138 1.43 7.45 16.24
C GLN A 138 1.07 8.33 17.44
N SER A 139 1.63 8.03 18.62
CA SER A 139 1.40 8.77 19.87
C SER A 139 1.74 10.27 19.78
N ASN A 140 2.71 10.62 18.93
CA ASN A 140 3.22 11.99 18.82
C ASN A 140 2.46 12.83 17.77
N ARG A 141 1.32 12.33 17.27
CA ARG A 141 0.52 13.05 16.28
C ARG A 141 -0.17 14.26 16.93
N LYS A 142 -0.12 15.41 16.26
CA LYS A 142 -0.85 16.62 16.70
C LYS A 142 -2.36 16.35 16.73
N GLY A 143 -3.05 16.88 17.74
CA GLY A 143 -4.51 16.77 17.86
C GLY A 143 -5.02 15.50 18.55
N ILE A 144 -4.14 14.66 19.10
CA ILE A 144 -4.56 13.56 19.98
C ILE A 144 -5.08 14.16 21.30
N PRO A 145 -6.27 13.75 21.79
CA PRO A 145 -6.80 14.23 23.05
C PRO A 145 -5.92 13.80 24.23
N LEU A 146 -5.92 14.58 25.31
CA LEU A 146 -5.21 14.21 26.52
C LEU A 146 -5.88 12.96 27.15
N LEU A 147 -5.20 11.82 27.09
CA LEU A 147 -5.62 10.55 27.69
C LEU A 147 -4.82 10.27 28.97
N SER A 148 -5.27 9.30 29.75
CA SER A 148 -4.67 8.84 31.00
C SER A 148 -3.17 8.58 30.86
N GLN A 149 -2.41 8.85 31.91
CA GLN A 149 -0.95 8.70 31.88
C GLN A 149 -0.52 7.23 31.71
N ASP A 150 0.62 7.00 31.07
CA ASP A 150 1.12 5.65 30.76
C ASP A 150 1.38 4.81 32.01
N LYS A 151 1.71 5.46 33.13
CA LYS A 151 2.03 4.82 34.42
C LYS A 151 0.79 4.35 35.17
N THR A 152 -0.37 4.95 34.92
CA THR A 152 -1.62 4.66 35.63
C THR A 152 -2.42 3.54 34.95
N LEU A 153 -2.08 3.20 33.71
CA LEU A 153 -2.75 2.15 32.93
C LEU A 153 -2.08 0.80 33.19
N GLU A 154 -2.83 -0.13 33.79
CA GLU A 154 -2.43 -1.53 33.91
C GLU A 154 -2.60 -2.27 32.58
N ARG A 155 -1.90 -3.41 32.45
CA ARG A 155 -1.99 -4.27 31.27
C ARG A 155 -3.42 -4.78 31.10
N GLY A 156 -3.97 -4.65 29.89
CA GLY A 156 -5.34 -4.99 29.54
C GLY A 156 -6.30 -3.80 29.62
N MET A 157 -5.93 -2.72 30.31
CA MET A 157 -6.79 -1.53 30.43
C MET A 157 -6.71 -0.64 29.19
N TYR A 158 -7.78 0.12 28.97
CA TYR A 158 -7.87 1.11 27.92
C TYR A 158 -8.51 2.41 28.43
N ASP A 159 -8.19 3.49 27.74
CA ASP A 159 -8.82 4.81 27.90
C ASP A 159 -9.23 5.30 26.51
N PHE A 160 -10.32 6.06 26.40
CA PHE A 160 -10.79 6.57 25.13
C PHE A 160 -11.44 7.94 25.28
N LYS A 161 -11.37 8.73 24.19
CA LYS A 161 -12.07 10.00 24.07
C LYS A 161 -12.67 10.15 22.69
N THR A 162 -13.90 10.64 22.66
CA THR A 162 -14.65 10.90 21.42
C THR A 162 -14.70 12.40 21.16
N SER A 163 -14.38 12.78 19.92
CA SER A 163 -14.49 14.15 19.44
C SER A 163 -15.93 14.47 19.06
N ARG A 164 -16.26 15.77 18.91
CA ARG A 164 -17.57 16.25 18.42
C ARG A 164 -17.88 15.84 16.97
N LEU A 165 -16.88 15.32 16.26
CA LEU A 165 -16.98 14.83 14.88
C LEU A 165 -17.11 13.30 14.81
N ASP A 166 -17.53 12.65 15.91
CA ASP A 166 -17.68 11.19 16.05
C ASP A 166 -16.39 10.38 15.75
N ILE A 167 -15.23 11.00 16.00
CA ILE A 167 -13.94 10.33 15.95
C ILE A 167 -13.55 9.92 17.36
N THR A 168 -13.48 8.63 17.61
CA THR A 168 -13.05 8.06 18.89
C THR A 168 -11.57 7.66 18.82
N VAL A 169 -10.79 8.17 19.76
CA VAL A 169 -9.38 7.82 19.94
C VAL A 169 -9.27 6.90 21.16
N TYR A 170 -8.75 5.70 20.95
CA TYR A 170 -8.47 4.71 21.99
C TYR A 170 -6.98 4.70 22.32
N LYS A 171 -6.68 4.46 23.60
CA LYS A 171 -5.36 4.15 24.12
C LYS A 171 -5.45 2.86 24.91
N TRP A 172 -4.82 1.82 24.40
CA TRP A 172 -4.84 0.49 25.01
C TRP A 172 -3.45 0.10 25.49
N LYS A 173 -3.36 -0.45 26.70
CA LYS A 173 -2.12 -0.92 27.31
C LYS A 173 -2.05 -2.45 27.21
N ASP A 174 -1.13 -2.96 26.40
CA ASP A 174 -0.65 -4.34 26.51
C ASP A 174 0.80 -4.33 27.03
N ASN A 175 1.74 -5.04 26.39
CA ASN A 175 3.17 -4.92 26.68
C ASN A 175 3.71 -3.52 26.33
N ARG A 176 3.09 -2.87 25.34
CA ARG A 176 3.31 -1.48 24.95
C ARG A 176 1.97 -0.78 24.80
N ILE A 177 2.01 0.54 24.78
CA ILE A 177 0.82 1.35 24.56
C ILE A 177 0.57 1.47 23.07
N VAL A 178 -0.68 1.26 22.68
CA VAL A 178 -1.15 1.39 21.31
C VAL A 178 -2.24 2.43 21.27
N HIS A 179 -2.15 3.35 20.31
CA HIS A 179 -3.19 4.32 20.03
C HIS A 179 -3.95 3.91 18.77
N LEU A 180 -5.28 3.94 18.83
CA LEU A 180 -6.15 3.69 17.69
C LEU A 180 -7.08 4.90 17.50
N ALA A 181 -7.43 5.20 16.26
CA ALA A 181 -8.48 6.13 15.91
C ALA A 181 -9.53 5.42 15.05
N SER A 182 -10.80 5.70 15.30
CA SER A 182 -11.92 5.14 14.56
C SER A 182 -13.06 6.14 14.47
N ASN A 183 -13.68 6.26 13.30
CA ASN A 183 -14.97 6.94 13.14
C ASN A 183 -16.15 5.94 13.00
N PHE A 184 -15.89 4.64 13.19
CA PHE A 184 -16.91 3.59 13.08
C PHE A 184 -17.77 3.46 14.35
N HIS A 185 -17.23 3.89 15.49
CA HIS A 185 -17.88 3.72 16.79
C HIS A 185 -18.52 5.03 17.22
N ASN A 186 -19.85 5.08 17.15
CA ASN A 186 -20.64 6.04 17.92
C ASN A 186 -20.65 5.55 19.37
N ALA A 187 -20.15 6.37 20.28
CA ALA A 187 -20.29 6.16 21.72
C ALA A 187 -21.68 6.60 22.19
#